data_AF-A0A954E390-F1
#
_entry.id   AF-A0A954E390-F1
#
_cell.length_a   1.000
_cell.length_b   1.000
_cell.length_c   1.000
_cell.angle_alpha   90.00
_cell.angle_beta   90.00
_cell.angle_gamma   90.00
#
_symmetry.space_group_name_H-M   'P 1'
#
loop_
_entity.id
_entity.type
_entity.pdbx_description
1 polymer ?
#
loop_
_entity_poly.entity_id
_entity_poly.type
_entity_poly.pdbx_seq_one_letter_code
_entity_poly.pdbx_strand_id
1 'polypeptide(L)'
;MLIITLIICLWLLPASLVRAEFQAGAATSNITPELGHAIIGGFVPFPSRHVHDELHARCLVVDDGATRLALVVCDLLGIDRIVSEEARELIATRHGIPREQVLISATHTHSASSALGKDSRVLNQTADEYQRFVARRIADGVARAINNLRPAELAFGAVEAPEHVFNRRWHMREGTVPVNPFNGTDQVKMNPPAGSENLTDPAGPTDPVVSFLSLRDLEGYPIAVYAAYSLHYVGGVGNGDISADYYAVFCEHLKELLADDARPKSLPPFVAMLANGTSGDINNINFRQPRGRKLPYEQIRYVGEDVAAKVHSSLGDLKYQRELKLAAAYREPEVGLRRPTPEQLAWAEQTLADGKKNDRDLSYIYAQRTLQMAAYPETTTVPVHLLRIGDVSIGTMPFEVFCETGLDFKSRSPFQHAFMVELAHGYYGYLPTPRHHKLGGYETWLGTCRVQPETSEKLLETLLEMAAELQKQP
;
A
#
# COMPACT_ATOMS: atom_id res chain seq x y z
N MET A 1 -62.89 18.45 -56.19
CA MET A 1 -61.92 18.72 -55.11
C MET A 1 -61.64 17.41 -54.39
N LEU A 2 -60.53 16.75 -54.70
CA LEU A 2 -60.08 15.52 -54.03
C LEU A 2 -58.93 15.92 -53.11
N ILE A 3 -59.12 15.79 -51.80
CA ILE A 3 -58.07 16.07 -50.79
C ILE A 3 -57.28 14.77 -50.60
N ILE A 4 -56.01 14.80 -50.98
CA ILE A 4 -55.05 13.72 -50.73
C ILE A 4 -54.39 14.02 -49.38
N THR A 5 -54.69 13.19 -48.38
CA THR A 5 -54.04 13.25 -47.06
C THR A 5 -52.73 12.49 -47.12
N LEU A 6 -51.61 13.20 -47.03
CA LEU A 6 -50.25 12.65 -46.99
C LEU A 6 -49.95 12.15 -45.57
N ILE A 7 -49.85 10.83 -45.37
CA ILE A 7 -49.43 10.22 -44.10
C ILE A 7 -47.91 10.16 -44.09
N ILE A 8 -47.27 10.99 -43.26
CA ILE A 8 -45.83 10.96 -43.00
C ILE A 8 -45.58 9.88 -41.93
N CYS A 9 -45.06 8.71 -42.34
CA CYS A 9 -44.53 7.72 -41.40
C CYS A 9 -43.15 8.18 -40.90
N LEU A 10 -43.10 8.66 -39.66
CA LEU A 10 -41.85 8.94 -38.95
C LEU A 10 -41.22 7.59 -38.53
N TRP A 11 -40.16 7.17 -39.21
CA TRP A 11 -39.35 6.04 -38.76
C TRP A 11 -38.51 6.49 -37.56
N LEU A 12 -38.94 6.12 -36.35
CA LEU A 12 -38.12 6.19 -35.15
C LEU A 12 -37.00 5.16 -35.28
N LEU A 13 -35.83 5.59 -35.75
CA LEU A 13 -34.61 4.80 -35.61
C LEU A 13 -34.37 4.57 -34.11
N PRO A 14 -34.18 3.33 -33.64
CA PRO A 14 -33.80 3.10 -32.25
C PRO A 14 -32.47 3.81 -32.02
N ALA A 15 -32.44 4.73 -31.06
CA ALA A 15 -31.21 5.28 -30.56
C ALA A 15 -30.38 4.10 -30.03
N SER A 16 -29.37 3.67 -30.78
CA SER A 16 -28.33 2.80 -30.24
C SER A 16 -27.76 3.54 -29.05
N LEU A 17 -28.00 3.04 -27.84
CA LEU A 17 -27.25 3.41 -26.65
C LEU A 17 -25.79 3.07 -26.97
N VAL A 18 -25.04 4.05 -27.48
CA VAL A 18 -23.58 3.97 -27.59
C VAL A 18 -23.10 3.92 -26.15
N ARG A 19 -22.91 2.71 -25.63
CA ARG A 19 -22.29 2.52 -24.33
C ARG A 19 -20.86 3.05 -24.46
N ALA A 20 -20.49 3.96 -23.57
CA ALA A 20 -19.15 4.49 -23.55
C ALA A 20 -18.15 3.34 -23.38
N GLU A 21 -17.09 3.37 -24.20
CA GLU A 21 -16.06 2.35 -24.22
C GLU A 21 -15.16 2.47 -22.99
N PHE A 22 -14.76 1.34 -22.38
CA PHE A 22 -13.84 1.36 -21.25
C PHE A 22 -12.49 1.94 -21.67
N GLN A 23 -11.98 2.87 -20.86
CA GLN A 23 -10.72 3.55 -21.11
C GLN A 23 -9.76 3.40 -19.95
N ALA A 24 -8.48 3.41 -20.27
CA ALA A 24 -7.42 3.47 -19.27
C ALA A 24 -6.28 4.39 -19.71
N GLY A 25 -5.66 5.02 -18.73
CA GLY A 25 -4.55 5.94 -18.92
C GLY A 25 -3.65 5.89 -17.70
N ALA A 26 -2.34 5.97 -17.92
CA ALA A 26 -1.37 5.90 -16.84
C ALA A 26 -0.25 6.93 -17.03
N ALA A 27 0.35 7.34 -15.92
CA ALA A 27 1.48 8.25 -15.90
C ALA A 27 2.28 8.11 -14.60
N THR A 28 3.53 8.55 -14.61
CA THR A 28 4.35 8.71 -13.40
C THR A 28 4.63 10.18 -13.14
N SER A 29 4.75 10.57 -11.88
CA SER A 29 5.16 11.90 -11.44
C SER A 29 6.28 11.77 -10.42
N ASN A 30 7.43 12.39 -10.68
CA ASN A 30 8.54 12.44 -9.72
C ASN A 30 8.10 13.14 -8.42
N ILE A 31 8.41 12.51 -7.29
CA ILE A 31 8.16 12.99 -5.92
C ILE A 31 9.45 13.02 -5.07
N THR A 32 10.62 12.93 -5.69
CA THR A 32 11.90 12.92 -4.98
C THR A 32 12.16 14.26 -4.30
N PRO A 33 12.57 14.27 -3.03
CA PRO A 33 12.93 15.48 -2.30
C PRO A 33 14.33 15.97 -2.69
N GLU A 34 14.67 17.19 -2.27
CA GLU A 34 16.04 17.66 -2.29
C GLU A 34 16.94 16.78 -1.39
N LEU A 35 18.23 16.69 -1.74
CA LEU A 35 19.22 16.00 -0.90
C LEU A 35 19.40 16.71 0.44
N GLY A 36 19.67 15.93 1.49
CA GLY A 36 19.80 16.41 2.87
C GLY A 36 18.53 16.22 3.72
N HIS A 37 17.38 15.95 3.10
CA HIS A 37 16.18 15.53 3.82
C HIS A 37 16.43 14.21 4.58
N ALA A 38 15.79 14.03 5.73
CA ALA A 38 15.97 12.83 6.55
C ALA A 38 15.28 11.61 5.93
N ILE A 39 16.04 10.54 5.70
CA ILE A 39 15.55 9.21 5.37
C ILE A 39 14.94 8.58 6.63
N ILE A 40 13.74 8.03 6.49
CA ILE A 40 12.97 7.41 7.58
C ILE A 40 12.72 5.91 7.34
N GLY A 41 12.32 5.19 8.39
CA GLY A 41 12.07 3.74 8.39
C GLY A 41 12.73 3.04 9.58
N GLY A 42 13.89 3.55 10.02
CA GLY A 42 14.54 3.16 11.27
C GLY A 42 14.10 3.99 12.49
N PHE A 43 14.62 3.63 13.67
CA PHE A 43 14.39 4.39 14.91
C PHE A 43 15.03 5.78 14.93
N VAL A 44 16.12 5.98 14.18
CA VAL A 44 16.87 7.23 14.12
C VAL A 44 17.02 7.62 12.64
N PRO A 45 16.36 8.70 12.19
CA PRO A 45 16.52 9.22 10.84
C PRO A 45 17.95 9.72 10.56
N PHE A 46 18.34 9.74 9.29
CA PHE A 46 19.65 10.23 8.84
C PHE A 46 19.52 10.95 7.49
N PRO A 47 20.36 11.95 7.18
CA PRO A 47 20.20 12.76 5.97
C PRO A 47 20.52 11.96 4.70
N SER A 48 19.72 12.18 3.65
CA SER A 48 20.02 11.70 2.30
C SER A 48 21.27 12.38 1.73
N ARG A 49 22.03 11.63 0.95
CA ARG A 49 23.32 12.03 0.36
C ARG A 49 23.42 11.72 -1.12
N HIS A 50 22.59 10.81 -1.61
CA HIS A 50 22.56 10.39 -3.00
C HIS A 50 21.13 9.97 -3.38
N VAL A 51 20.77 10.12 -4.65
CA VAL A 51 19.55 9.55 -5.23
C VAL A 51 20.01 8.44 -6.16
N HIS A 52 19.81 7.18 -5.74
CA HIS A 52 20.14 6.02 -6.58
C HIS A 52 19.11 5.86 -7.69
N ASP A 53 17.83 5.97 -7.33
CA ASP A 53 16.71 5.99 -8.25
C ASP A 53 15.64 6.98 -7.74
N GLU A 54 14.99 7.65 -8.69
CA GLU A 54 13.99 8.66 -8.41
C GLU A 54 12.70 8.03 -7.84
N LEU A 55 12.12 8.67 -6.82
CA LEU A 55 10.84 8.31 -6.25
C LEU A 55 9.70 8.82 -7.12
N HIS A 56 8.68 8.00 -7.34
CA HIS A 56 7.52 8.37 -8.14
C HIS A 56 6.20 8.17 -7.40
N ALA A 57 5.24 9.05 -7.67
CA ALA A 57 3.83 8.70 -7.64
C ALA A 57 3.47 8.13 -9.01
N ARG A 58 3.05 6.87 -9.04
CA ARG A 58 2.63 6.15 -10.23
C ARG A 58 1.11 6.12 -10.23
N CYS A 59 0.49 6.57 -11.32
CA CYS A 59 -0.94 6.83 -11.39
C CYS A 59 -1.57 6.03 -12.52
N LEU A 60 -2.63 5.32 -12.21
CA LEU A 60 -3.54 4.66 -13.14
C LEU A 60 -4.91 5.30 -13.02
N VAL A 61 -5.54 5.62 -14.15
CA VAL A 61 -6.93 6.05 -14.23
C VAL A 61 -7.67 5.09 -15.14
N VAL A 62 -8.81 4.59 -14.67
CA VAL A 62 -9.74 3.74 -15.42
C VAL A 62 -11.11 4.39 -15.46
N ASP A 63 -11.81 4.27 -16.59
CA ASP A 63 -13.08 4.94 -16.85
C ASP A 63 -14.01 4.00 -17.61
N ASP A 64 -15.22 3.73 -17.08
CA ASP A 64 -16.25 2.93 -17.75
C ASP A 64 -17.32 3.80 -18.44
N GLY A 65 -17.07 5.11 -18.53
CA GLY A 65 -17.93 6.14 -19.06
C GLY A 65 -18.99 6.66 -18.10
N ALA A 66 -19.19 6.01 -16.95
CA ALA A 66 -20.08 6.46 -15.89
C ALA A 66 -19.29 6.83 -14.61
N THR A 67 -18.25 6.06 -14.30
CA THR A 67 -17.41 6.17 -13.11
C THR A 67 -15.95 6.18 -13.53
N ARG A 68 -15.12 6.99 -12.85
CA ARG A 68 -13.69 7.06 -13.10
C ARG A 68 -12.93 6.81 -11.81
N LEU A 69 -12.11 5.77 -11.76
CA LEU A 69 -11.26 5.49 -10.61
C LEU A 69 -9.83 5.94 -10.87
N ALA A 70 -9.17 6.49 -9.85
CA ALA A 70 -7.74 6.75 -9.86
C ALA A 70 -7.05 5.89 -8.79
N LEU A 71 -6.00 5.17 -9.18
CA LEU A 71 -5.16 4.37 -8.29
C LEU A 71 -3.75 4.94 -8.32
N VAL A 72 -3.21 5.25 -7.13
CA VAL A 72 -1.89 5.86 -6.98
C VAL A 72 -1.05 5.05 -6.00
N VAL A 73 0.18 4.75 -6.42
CA VAL A 73 1.22 4.13 -5.58
C VAL A 73 2.40 5.08 -5.52
N CYS A 74 2.78 5.49 -4.32
CA CYS A 74 3.88 6.41 -4.06
C CYS A 74 5.09 5.66 -3.51
N ASP A 75 6.26 5.89 -4.11
CA ASP A 75 7.54 5.35 -3.65
C ASP A 75 7.99 6.05 -2.34
N LEU A 76 7.33 5.74 -1.22
CA LEU A 76 7.50 6.35 0.11
C LEU A 76 7.36 5.29 1.21
N LEU A 77 7.86 5.58 2.42
CA LEU A 77 7.60 4.73 3.61
C LEU A 77 6.10 4.64 3.93
N GLY A 78 5.41 5.76 3.77
CA GLY A 78 4.01 5.93 4.12
C GLY A 78 3.61 7.37 3.79
N ILE A 79 2.31 7.63 3.76
CA ILE A 79 1.77 8.98 3.60
C ILE A 79 0.97 9.36 4.83
N ASP A 80 1.08 10.61 5.26
CA ASP A 80 0.15 11.14 6.24
C ASP A 80 -1.25 11.32 5.63
N ARG A 81 -2.28 11.26 6.47
CA ARG A 81 -3.67 11.52 6.06
C ARG A 81 -3.81 12.85 5.33
N ILE A 82 -3.11 13.89 5.77
CA ILE A 82 -3.18 15.23 5.15
C ILE A 82 -2.71 15.23 3.69
N VAL A 83 -1.69 14.43 3.36
CA VAL A 83 -1.17 14.32 1.98
C VAL A 83 -2.22 13.71 1.07
N SER A 84 -2.88 12.65 1.55
CA SER A 84 -3.97 11.98 0.83
C SER A 84 -5.19 12.90 0.68
N GLU A 85 -5.59 13.60 1.73
CA GLU A 85 -6.72 14.54 1.68
C GLU A 85 -6.46 15.71 0.72
N GLU A 86 -5.30 16.37 0.83
CA GLU A 86 -4.95 17.47 -0.07
C GLU A 86 -4.88 16.99 -1.53
N ALA A 87 -4.26 15.83 -1.81
CA ALA A 87 -4.18 15.30 -3.17
C ALA A 87 -5.56 14.97 -3.75
N ARG A 88 -6.43 14.30 -2.99
CA ARG A 88 -7.79 13.93 -3.41
C ARG A 88 -8.66 15.15 -3.66
N GLU A 89 -8.52 16.19 -2.83
CA GLU A 89 -9.21 17.47 -3.02
C GLU A 89 -8.76 18.17 -4.31
N LEU A 90 -7.45 18.21 -4.57
CA LEU A 90 -6.91 18.77 -5.81
C LEU A 90 -7.40 18.00 -7.05
N ILE A 91 -7.45 16.67 -6.98
CA ILE A 91 -7.95 15.82 -8.05
C ILE A 91 -9.44 16.06 -8.30
N ALA A 92 -10.25 16.10 -7.24
CA ALA A 92 -11.69 16.33 -7.36
C ALA A 92 -11.99 17.70 -7.96
N THR A 93 -11.38 18.76 -7.42
CA THR A 93 -11.65 20.15 -7.84
C THR A 93 -11.14 20.46 -9.24
N ARG A 94 -9.99 19.90 -9.66
CA ARG A 94 -9.36 20.23 -10.95
C ARG A 94 -9.71 19.26 -12.07
N HIS A 95 -10.03 18.01 -11.75
CA HIS A 95 -10.13 16.93 -12.72
C HIS A 95 -11.43 16.11 -12.62
N GLY A 96 -12.31 16.44 -11.66
CA GLY A 96 -13.67 15.93 -11.59
C GLY A 96 -13.80 14.46 -11.17
N ILE A 97 -12.74 13.85 -10.63
CA ILE A 97 -12.82 12.51 -10.02
C ILE A 97 -13.22 12.69 -8.55
N PRO A 98 -14.38 12.20 -8.10
CA PRO A 98 -14.79 12.29 -6.71
C PRO A 98 -13.73 11.72 -5.77
N ARG A 99 -13.59 12.30 -4.58
CA ARG A 99 -12.54 11.90 -3.63
C ARG A 99 -12.60 10.41 -3.35
N GLU A 100 -13.80 9.87 -3.15
CA GLU A 100 -14.10 8.46 -2.88
C GLU A 100 -13.70 7.53 -4.02
N GLN A 101 -13.37 8.04 -5.21
CA GLN A 101 -12.92 7.25 -6.36
C GLN A 101 -11.39 7.30 -6.56
N VAL A 102 -10.65 7.92 -5.62
CA VAL A 102 -9.19 8.08 -5.68
C VAL A 102 -8.55 7.29 -4.54
N LEU A 103 -7.84 6.21 -4.87
CA LEU A 103 -7.00 5.42 -3.98
C LEU A 103 -5.56 5.91 -4.02
N ILE A 104 -4.95 6.16 -2.86
CA ILE A 104 -3.55 6.59 -2.74
C ILE A 104 -2.89 5.73 -1.67
N SER A 105 -1.80 5.05 -2.05
CA SER A 105 -1.03 4.14 -1.21
C SER A 105 0.46 4.42 -1.30
N ALA A 106 1.22 3.93 -0.34
CA ALA A 106 2.68 3.97 -0.34
C ALA A 106 3.27 2.57 -0.55
N THR A 107 4.46 2.49 -1.14
CA THR A 107 5.17 1.22 -1.32
C THR A 107 5.74 0.66 -0.02
N HIS A 108 6.01 1.51 0.97
CA HIS A 108 6.76 1.18 2.18
C HIS A 108 8.27 1.03 1.98
N THR A 109 8.88 1.78 1.04
CA THR A 109 10.36 1.87 1.01
C THR A 109 10.91 2.52 2.29
N HIS A 110 11.92 1.90 2.90
CA HIS A 110 12.67 2.44 4.07
C HIS A 110 13.84 3.35 3.66
N SER A 111 13.86 3.79 2.40
CA SER A 111 14.93 4.61 1.80
C SER A 111 14.38 5.89 1.16
N ALA A 112 13.38 6.50 1.80
CA ALA A 112 12.73 7.73 1.33
C ALA A 112 12.59 8.76 2.46
N SER A 113 12.40 10.03 2.07
CA SER A 113 12.11 11.10 3.03
C SER A 113 10.67 11.07 3.54
N SER A 114 10.45 11.73 4.67
CA SER A 114 9.15 11.70 5.37
C SER A 114 8.04 12.46 4.65
N ALA A 115 7.10 11.75 4.03
CA ALA A 115 5.76 12.26 3.74
C ALA A 115 4.78 12.07 4.92
N LEU A 116 5.28 11.56 6.05
CA LEU A 116 4.56 11.40 7.31
C LEU A 116 4.62 12.65 8.19
N GLY A 117 5.20 13.75 7.70
CA GLY A 117 5.44 14.98 8.44
C GLY A 117 6.61 14.85 9.42
N LYS A 118 6.64 15.74 10.41
CA LYS A 118 7.74 15.81 11.39
C LYS A 118 7.71 14.67 12.42
N ASP A 119 6.51 14.24 12.80
CA ASP A 119 6.31 13.10 13.70
C ASP A 119 5.04 12.34 13.28
N SER A 120 5.19 11.12 12.76
CA SER A 120 4.10 10.26 12.32
C SER A 120 3.15 9.83 13.46
N ARG A 121 3.49 10.17 14.71
CA ARG A 121 2.69 9.93 15.91
C ARG A 121 1.89 11.15 16.35
N VAL A 122 1.89 12.24 15.58
CA VAL A 122 0.97 13.36 15.81
C VAL A 122 -0.22 13.20 14.87
N LEU A 123 -1.43 13.00 15.43
CA LEU A 123 -2.64 12.76 14.64
C LEU A 123 -3.11 14.00 13.85
N ASN A 124 -2.89 15.20 14.40
CA ASN A 124 -3.34 16.47 13.82
C ASN A 124 -2.13 17.36 13.56
N GLN A 125 -1.51 17.22 12.40
CA GLN A 125 -0.37 18.04 11.98
C GLN A 125 -0.74 18.93 10.78
N THR A 126 0.03 19.99 10.58
CA THR A 126 -0.08 20.83 9.39
C THR A 126 0.88 20.35 8.31
N ALA A 127 0.43 20.36 7.06
CA ALA A 127 1.24 19.89 5.95
C ALA A 127 2.49 20.76 5.78
N ASP A 128 3.65 20.12 5.84
CA ASP A 128 4.92 20.75 5.52
C ASP A 128 5.12 20.91 4.00
N GLU A 129 6.24 21.51 3.60
CA GLU A 129 6.53 21.80 2.20
C GLU A 129 6.63 20.54 1.34
N TYR A 130 7.29 19.49 1.85
CA TYR A 130 7.45 18.24 1.11
C TYR A 130 6.12 17.50 1.00
N GLN A 131 5.31 17.48 2.07
CA GLN A 131 3.95 16.93 2.05
C GLN A 131 3.07 17.61 0.99
N ARG A 132 3.08 18.95 0.93
CA ARG A 132 2.35 19.73 -0.10
C ARG A 132 2.89 19.49 -1.50
N PHE A 133 4.21 19.36 -1.64
CA PHE A 133 4.84 19.00 -2.91
C PHE A 133 4.33 17.63 -3.38
N VAL A 134 4.41 16.59 -2.54
CA VAL A 134 3.91 15.25 -2.86
C VAL A 134 2.43 15.28 -3.23
N ALA A 135 1.58 15.97 -2.45
CA ALA A 135 0.15 16.08 -2.75
C ALA A 135 -0.13 16.69 -4.13
N ARG A 136 0.58 17.77 -4.50
CA ARG A 136 0.47 18.38 -5.84
C ARG A 136 0.97 17.43 -6.93
N ARG A 137 2.09 16.75 -6.71
CA ARG A 137 2.67 15.82 -7.69
C ARG A 137 1.77 14.60 -7.93
N ILE A 138 1.10 14.09 -6.90
CA ILE A 138 0.05 13.06 -7.06
C ILE A 138 -1.06 13.57 -7.98
N ALA A 139 -1.59 14.78 -7.73
CA ALA A 139 -2.65 15.36 -8.56
C ALA A 139 -2.19 15.57 -10.01
N ASP A 140 -0.96 16.04 -10.24
CA ASP A 140 -0.38 16.17 -11.58
C ASP A 140 -0.21 14.81 -12.28
N GLY A 141 0.19 13.77 -11.54
CA GLY A 141 0.31 12.41 -12.05
C GLY A 141 -1.04 11.87 -12.52
N VAL A 142 -2.09 12.07 -11.73
CA VAL A 142 -3.47 11.72 -12.10
C VAL A 142 -3.95 12.54 -13.31
N ALA A 143 -3.67 13.85 -13.35
CA ALA A 143 -3.99 14.69 -14.51
C ALA A 143 -3.35 14.18 -15.81
N ARG A 144 -2.08 13.76 -15.74
CA ARG A 144 -1.37 13.16 -16.88
C ARG A 144 -1.95 11.81 -17.27
N ALA A 145 -2.35 10.98 -16.30
CA ALA A 145 -3.03 9.72 -16.58
C ALA A 145 -4.38 9.95 -17.29
N ILE A 146 -5.16 10.97 -16.88
CA ILE A 146 -6.39 11.38 -17.57
C ILE A 146 -6.11 11.80 -19.02
N ASN A 147 -5.08 12.61 -19.25
CA ASN A 147 -4.70 13.04 -20.61
C ASN A 147 -4.20 11.89 -21.49
N ASN A 148 -3.87 10.75 -20.89
CA ASN A 148 -3.42 9.53 -21.56
C ASN A 148 -4.53 8.47 -21.71
N LEU A 149 -5.77 8.78 -21.31
CA LEU A 149 -6.91 7.87 -21.46
C LEU A 149 -7.10 7.49 -22.93
N ARG A 150 -7.22 6.19 -23.16
CA ARG A 150 -7.56 5.62 -24.45
C ARG A 150 -8.37 4.34 -24.28
N PRO A 151 -9.12 3.91 -25.32
CA PRO A 151 -9.82 2.63 -25.31
C PRO A 151 -8.93 1.49 -24.83
N ALA A 152 -9.45 0.68 -23.92
CA ALA A 152 -8.66 -0.31 -23.21
C ALA A 152 -9.43 -1.59 -22.93
N GLU A 153 -8.67 -2.61 -22.56
CA GLU A 153 -9.16 -3.84 -21.96
C GLU A 153 -8.30 -4.18 -20.73
N LEU A 154 -8.94 -4.79 -19.73
CA LEU A 154 -8.30 -5.15 -18.46
C LEU A 154 -8.49 -6.63 -18.15
N ALA A 155 -7.46 -7.24 -17.58
CA ALA A 155 -7.51 -8.58 -17.02
C ALA A 155 -6.99 -8.60 -15.58
N PHE A 156 -7.55 -9.49 -14.77
CA PHE A 156 -6.98 -9.87 -13.48
C PHE A 156 -6.04 -11.07 -13.65
N GLY A 157 -4.91 -11.04 -12.94
CA GLY A 157 -3.97 -12.15 -12.85
C GLY A 157 -3.46 -12.34 -11.42
N ALA A 158 -2.98 -13.55 -11.14
CA ALA A 158 -2.37 -13.93 -9.88
C ALA A 158 -1.22 -14.91 -10.15
N VAL A 159 -0.06 -14.67 -9.55
CA VAL A 159 1.12 -15.55 -9.64
C VAL A 159 1.75 -15.74 -8.27
N GLU A 160 2.33 -16.89 -8.00
CA GLU A 160 3.02 -17.15 -6.74
C GLU A 160 4.51 -16.77 -6.80
N ALA A 161 5.01 -16.17 -5.73
CA ALA A 161 6.43 -15.94 -5.47
C ALA A 161 6.77 -16.27 -3.99
N PRO A 162 6.70 -17.55 -3.57
CA PRO A 162 6.89 -17.93 -2.17
C PRO A 162 8.33 -17.79 -1.66
N GLU A 163 9.32 -17.70 -2.55
CA GLU A 163 10.74 -17.65 -2.18
C GLU A 163 11.18 -16.31 -1.57
N HIS A 164 10.36 -15.25 -1.67
CA HIS A 164 10.72 -13.92 -1.19
C HIS A 164 9.91 -13.44 0.02
N VAL A 165 8.94 -14.23 0.51
CA VAL A 165 8.10 -13.87 1.66
C VAL A 165 8.27 -14.85 2.82
N PHE A 166 8.65 -14.31 3.97
CA PHE A 166 8.82 -15.07 5.21
C PHE A 166 8.20 -14.31 6.36
N ASN A 167 7.45 -15.02 7.22
CA ASN A 167 6.97 -14.41 8.45
C ASN A 167 8.15 -14.08 9.36
N ARG A 168 8.19 -12.82 9.82
CA ARG A 168 9.32 -12.25 10.56
C ARG A 168 9.13 -12.29 12.07
N ARG A 169 7.98 -12.78 12.55
CA ARG A 169 7.68 -13.02 13.96
C ARG A 169 7.85 -14.50 14.26
N TRP A 170 8.67 -14.80 15.26
CA TRP A 170 9.02 -16.18 15.60
C TRP A 170 8.77 -16.49 17.06
N HIS A 171 8.18 -17.65 17.31
CA HIS A 171 8.27 -18.29 18.60
C HIS A 171 9.71 -18.73 18.85
N MET A 172 10.16 -18.53 20.08
CA MET A 172 11.50 -18.89 20.53
C MET A 172 11.38 -19.91 21.67
N ARG A 173 12.41 -20.72 21.87
CA ARG A 173 12.50 -21.62 23.05
C ARG A 173 12.31 -20.83 24.34
N GLU A 174 11.66 -21.45 25.32
CA GLU A 174 11.39 -20.84 26.61
C GLU A 174 12.67 -20.27 27.25
N GLY A 175 12.57 -19.05 27.79
CA GLY A 175 13.71 -18.34 28.40
C GLY A 175 14.71 -17.72 27.43
N THR A 176 14.51 -17.83 26.11
CA THR A 176 15.46 -17.29 25.10
C THR A 176 15.00 -16.00 24.42
N VAL A 177 13.75 -15.57 24.64
CA VAL A 177 13.27 -14.27 24.19
C VAL A 177 13.94 -13.17 25.04
N PRO A 178 14.61 -12.18 24.42
CA PRO A 178 15.19 -11.06 25.16
C PRO A 178 14.12 -10.22 25.86
N VAL A 179 14.53 -9.56 26.96
CA VAL A 179 13.69 -8.58 27.66
C VAL A 179 13.26 -7.48 26.69
N ASN A 180 11.97 -7.16 26.70
CA ASN A 180 11.39 -6.12 25.87
C ASN A 180 11.66 -4.73 26.48
N PRO A 181 11.39 -3.62 25.74
CA PRO A 181 11.71 -2.27 26.22
C PRO A 181 11.03 -1.88 27.54
N PHE A 182 9.96 -2.56 27.94
CA PHE A 182 9.17 -2.32 29.15
C PHE A 182 9.60 -3.20 30.34
N ASN A 183 10.81 -3.80 30.29
CA ASN A 183 11.33 -4.74 31.29
C ASN A 183 10.53 -6.06 31.43
N GLY A 184 9.66 -6.37 30.47
CA GLY A 184 8.93 -7.64 30.40
C GLY A 184 9.56 -8.62 29.41
N THR A 185 8.91 -9.76 29.18
CA THR A 185 9.31 -10.73 28.14
C THR A 185 8.11 -11.04 27.26
N ASP A 186 8.32 -11.06 25.94
CA ASP A 186 7.31 -11.45 24.96
C ASP A 186 7.36 -12.97 24.68
N GLN A 187 6.34 -13.53 24.02
CA GLN A 187 6.37 -14.93 23.55
C GLN A 187 6.97 -15.08 22.16
N VAL A 188 6.97 -14.00 21.37
CA VAL A 188 7.49 -13.97 20.01
C VAL A 188 8.45 -12.82 19.81
N LYS A 189 9.44 -13.02 18.94
CA LYS A 189 10.43 -12.03 18.56
C LYS A 189 10.30 -11.66 17.09
N MET A 190 10.19 -10.37 16.80
CA MET A 190 10.37 -9.85 15.45
C MET A 190 11.86 -9.88 15.08
N ASN A 191 12.16 -10.33 13.87
CA ASN A 191 13.52 -10.40 13.30
C ASN A 191 14.54 -11.04 14.27
N PRO A 192 14.33 -12.29 14.70
CA PRO A 192 15.32 -13.00 15.53
C PRO A 192 16.64 -13.23 14.75
N PRO A 193 17.74 -13.60 15.42
CA PRO A 193 18.97 -13.97 14.74
C PRO A 193 18.70 -15.14 13.77
N ALA A 194 18.94 -14.91 12.47
CA ALA A 194 18.72 -15.94 11.46
C ALA A 194 19.69 -17.12 11.67
N GLY A 195 19.17 -18.34 11.53
CA GLY A 195 19.89 -19.59 11.82
C GLY A 195 19.99 -19.93 13.32
N SER A 196 19.31 -19.21 14.21
CA SER A 196 19.33 -19.52 15.64
C SER A 196 18.67 -20.86 15.95
N GLU A 197 19.33 -21.69 16.77
CA GLU A 197 18.77 -22.95 17.28
C GLU A 197 17.54 -22.77 18.18
N ASN A 198 17.30 -21.54 18.65
CA ASN A 198 16.19 -21.20 19.53
C ASN A 198 14.88 -20.94 18.77
N LEU A 199 14.91 -20.85 17.44
CA LEU A 199 13.70 -20.72 16.63
C LEU A 199 12.88 -22.01 16.71
N THR A 200 11.58 -21.89 17.01
CA THR A 200 10.65 -23.01 16.90
C THR A 200 9.84 -22.87 15.61
N ASP A 201 8.86 -21.96 15.61
CA ASP A 201 7.92 -21.80 14.52
C ASP A 201 7.62 -20.31 14.23
N PRO A 202 7.33 -19.96 12.97
CA PRO A 202 6.79 -18.65 12.65
C PRO A 202 5.43 -18.44 13.32
N ALA A 203 5.15 -17.21 13.76
CA ALA A 203 3.94 -16.87 14.52
C ALA A 203 2.71 -16.58 13.63
N GLY A 204 2.86 -16.61 12.31
CA GLY A 204 1.80 -16.33 11.35
C GLY A 204 2.10 -16.86 9.95
N PRO A 205 1.11 -16.79 9.05
CA PRO A 205 1.25 -17.26 7.68
C PRO A 205 2.08 -16.29 6.83
N THR A 206 2.22 -16.64 5.55
CA THR A 206 2.71 -15.79 4.47
C THR A 206 1.69 -15.77 3.34
N ASP A 207 1.65 -14.71 2.54
CA ASP A 207 0.85 -14.61 1.32
C ASP A 207 1.79 -14.47 0.11
N PRO A 208 2.08 -15.56 -0.61
CA PRO A 208 3.05 -15.55 -1.70
C PRO A 208 2.45 -15.03 -3.01
N VAL A 209 1.16 -14.71 -3.06
CA VAL A 209 0.47 -14.35 -4.30
C VAL A 209 0.69 -12.88 -4.63
N VAL A 210 1.24 -12.62 -5.81
CA VAL A 210 1.23 -11.32 -6.48
C VAL A 210 -0.10 -11.21 -7.22
N SER A 211 -1.03 -10.42 -6.70
CA SER A 211 -2.30 -10.11 -7.36
C SER A 211 -2.13 -8.89 -8.24
N PHE A 212 -2.60 -8.91 -9.49
CA PHE A 212 -2.41 -7.77 -10.39
C PHE A 212 -3.52 -7.57 -11.42
N LEU A 213 -3.62 -6.32 -11.89
CA LEU A 213 -4.43 -5.89 -13.03
C LEU A 213 -3.50 -5.58 -14.20
N SER A 214 -3.74 -6.19 -15.36
CA SER A 214 -3.05 -5.87 -16.61
C SER A 214 -3.98 -5.10 -17.53
N LEU A 215 -3.52 -3.97 -18.06
CA LEU A 215 -4.28 -3.10 -18.95
C LEU A 215 -3.52 -2.90 -20.26
N ARG A 216 -4.22 -3.04 -21.37
CA ARG A 216 -3.71 -2.79 -22.72
C ARG A 216 -4.75 -2.09 -23.58
N ASP A 217 -4.33 -1.42 -24.64
CA ASP A 217 -5.26 -0.87 -25.63
C ASP A 217 -5.81 -1.95 -26.57
N LEU A 218 -6.69 -1.56 -27.49
CA LEU A 218 -7.41 -2.49 -28.36
C LEU A 218 -6.50 -3.18 -29.38
N GLU A 219 -5.33 -2.59 -29.66
CA GLU A 219 -4.27 -3.13 -30.50
C GLU A 219 -3.34 -4.07 -29.71
N GLY A 220 -3.51 -4.15 -28.39
CA GLY A 220 -2.76 -5.03 -27.50
C GLY A 220 -1.52 -4.39 -26.88
N TYR A 221 -1.24 -3.10 -27.11
CA TYR A 221 -0.08 -2.44 -26.49
C TYR A 221 -0.34 -2.17 -25.01
N PRO A 222 0.64 -2.46 -24.14
CA PRO A 222 0.44 -2.32 -22.70
C PRO A 222 0.30 -0.84 -22.29
N ILE A 223 -0.68 -0.59 -21.44
CA ILE A 223 -0.95 0.70 -20.78
C ILE A 223 -0.30 0.69 -19.40
N ALA A 224 -0.69 -0.28 -18.57
CA ALA A 224 -0.22 -0.37 -17.19
C ALA A 224 -0.34 -1.78 -16.62
N VAL A 225 0.45 -2.05 -15.59
CA VAL A 225 0.23 -3.16 -14.66
C VAL A 225 0.15 -2.60 -13.25
N TYR A 226 -0.94 -2.86 -12.55
CA TYR A 226 -1.10 -2.55 -11.13
C TYR A 226 -1.03 -3.85 -10.34
N ALA A 227 0.06 -4.08 -9.60
CA ALA A 227 0.27 -5.28 -8.80
C ALA A 227 0.28 -4.95 -7.30
N ALA A 228 -0.03 -5.93 -6.47
CA ALA A 228 0.16 -5.89 -5.02
C ALA A 228 0.85 -7.18 -4.56
N TYR A 229 1.87 -7.04 -3.71
CA TYR A 229 2.62 -8.16 -3.16
C TYR A 229 2.92 -7.94 -1.67
N SER A 230 2.73 -8.99 -0.86
CA SER A 230 2.76 -8.92 0.60
C SER A 230 4.18 -9.01 1.17
N LEU A 231 5.12 -8.26 0.59
CA LEU A 231 6.51 -8.15 1.03
C LEU A 231 6.86 -6.71 1.41
N HIS A 232 7.29 -6.54 2.65
CA HIS A 232 7.47 -5.26 3.34
C HIS A 232 8.43 -4.25 2.69
N TYR A 233 9.65 -4.67 2.42
CA TYR A 233 10.70 -4.04 1.59
C TYR A 233 11.88 -5.02 1.55
N VAL A 234 12.82 -4.83 0.63
CA VAL A 234 13.99 -5.71 0.52
C VAL A 234 15.22 -5.12 1.21
N GLY A 235 15.48 -3.83 1.02
CA GLY A 235 16.59 -3.12 1.65
C GLY A 235 17.97 -3.51 1.13
N GLY A 236 19.02 -3.09 1.85
CA GLY A 236 20.39 -3.24 1.38
C GLY A 236 20.81 -2.17 0.37
N VAL A 237 20.33 -0.94 0.56
CA VAL A 237 20.73 0.25 -0.21
C VAL A 237 22.07 0.81 0.25
N GLY A 238 22.66 1.73 -0.53
CA GLY A 238 23.83 2.50 -0.10
C GLY A 238 23.53 3.44 1.07
N ASN A 239 24.57 3.85 1.80
CA ASN A 239 24.41 4.67 2.99
C ASN A 239 24.00 6.12 2.64
N GLY A 240 22.77 6.50 3.00
CA GLY A 240 22.22 7.81 2.68
C GLY A 240 21.55 7.86 1.30
N ASP A 241 21.33 6.72 0.66
CA ASP A 241 20.74 6.68 -0.67
C ASP A 241 19.21 6.76 -0.59
N ILE A 242 18.63 7.64 -1.39
CA ILE A 242 17.21 7.61 -1.72
C ILE A 242 17.00 6.52 -2.77
N SER A 243 16.03 5.64 -2.51
CA SER A 243 15.65 4.56 -3.42
C SER A 243 14.20 4.11 -3.18
N ALA A 244 13.51 3.76 -4.26
CA ALA A 244 12.20 3.13 -4.25
C ALA A 244 12.27 1.60 -4.02
N ASP A 245 13.45 1.06 -3.67
CA ASP A 245 13.65 -0.35 -3.30
C ASP A 245 13.22 -1.32 -4.44
N TYR A 246 12.86 -2.56 -4.10
CA TYR A 246 12.54 -3.58 -5.11
C TYR A 246 11.28 -3.24 -5.93
N TYR A 247 10.46 -2.30 -5.46
CA TYR A 247 9.28 -1.81 -6.19
C TYR A 247 9.69 -1.13 -7.50
N ALA A 248 10.72 -0.28 -7.50
CA ALA A 248 11.19 0.34 -8.73
C ALA A 248 11.89 -0.65 -9.66
N VAL A 249 12.66 -1.60 -9.11
CA VAL A 249 13.26 -2.68 -9.92
C VAL A 249 12.16 -3.50 -10.60
N PHE A 250 11.11 -3.90 -9.87
CA PHE A 250 9.96 -4.58 -10.46
C PHE A 250 9.36 -3.75 -11.60
N CYS A 251 9.15 -2.44 -11.37
CA CYS A 251 8.52 -1.58 -12.35
C CYS A 251 9.35 -1.40 -13.62
N GLU A 252 10.65 -1.11 -13.49
CA GLU A 252 11.53 -0.92 -14.65
C GLU A 252 11.80 -2.24 -15.37
N HIS A 253 11.99 -3.35 -14.64
CA HIS A 253 12.23 -4.64 -15.29
C HIS A 253 10.99 -5.14 -16.05
N LEU A 254 9.78 -4.97 -15.49
CA LEU A 254 8.55 -5.32 -16.22
C LEU A 254 8.37 -4.46 -17.49
N LYS A 255 8.76 -3.19 -17.43
CA LYS A 255 8.75 -2.29 -18.58
C LYS A 255 9.79 -2.69 -19.64
N GLU A 256 10.96 -3.18 -19.24
CA GLU A 256 11.97 -3.74 -20.15
C GLU A 256 11.46 -5.01 -20.83
N LEU A 257 10.85 -5.93 -20.08
CA LEU A 257 10.30 -7.19 -20.61
C LEU A 257 9.15 -6.94 -21.60
N LEU A 258 8.37 -5.88 -21.39
CA LEU A 258 7.26 -5.47 -22.26
C LEU A 258 7.66 -4.47 -23.36
N ALA A 259 8.95 -4.17 -23.50
CA ALA A 259 9.43 -3.29 -24.57
C ALA A 259 9.18 -3.94 -25.94
N ASP A 260 8.55 -3.17 -26.84
CA ASP A 260 8.26 -3.60 -28.20
C ASP A 260 8.68 -2.48 -29.16
N ASP A 261 9.64 -2.78 -30.04
CA ASP A 261 10.14 -1.84 -31.06
C ASP A 261 9.07 -1.44 -32.08
N ALA A 262 8.03 -2.25 -32.24
CA ALA A 262 6.89 -1.95 -33.11
C ALA A 262 5.88 -0.98 -32.46
N ARG A 263 5.99 -0.73 -31.14
CA ARG A 263 5.10 0.15 -30.39
C ARG A 263 5.15 1.59 -30.95
N PRO A 264 4.00 2.18 -31.35
CA PRO A 264 3.98 3.54 -31.85
C PRO A 264 4.53 4.54 -30.81
N LYS A 265 5.50 5.35 -31.24
CA LYS A 265 6.13 6.39 -30.37
C LYS A 265 5.16 7.49 -29.93
N SER A 266 3.99 7.59 -30.57
CA SER A 266 2.91 8.49 -30.18
C SER A 266 2.14 7.99 -28.94
N LEU A 267 2.23 6.70 -28.59
CA LEU A 267 1.56 6.16 -27.41
C LEU A 267 2.28 6.61 -26.14
N PRO A 268 1.54 7.03 -25.09
CA PRO A 268 2.12 7.32 -23.78
C PRO A 268 2.96 6.15 -23.24
N PRO A 269 4.01 6.37 -22.43
CA PRO A 269 4.81 5.28 -21.86
C PRO A 269 3.98 4.28 -21.03
N PHE A 270 4.38 3.01 -21.03
CA PHE A 270 3.86 2.01 -20.11
C PHE A 270 4.22 2.34 -18.66
N VAL A 271 3.32 2.04 -17.72
CA VAL A 271 3.54 2.23 -16.28
C VAL A 271 3.27 0.94 -15.51
N ALA A 272 4.31 0.34 -14.94
CA ALA A 272 4.17 -0.69 -13.91
C ALA A 272 4.06 -0.04 -12.53
N MET A 273 3.30 -0.68 -11.63
CA MET A 273 3.07 -0.27 -10.25
C MET A 273 3.09 -1.50 -9.35
N LEU A 274 3.81 -1.43 -8.23
CA LEU A 274 3.77 -2.46 -7.19
C LEU A 274 3.37 -1.83 -5.87
N ALA A 275 2.11 -2.00 -5.50
CA ALA A 275 1.58 -1.59 -4.20
C ALA A 275 2.01 -2.58 -3.10
N ASN A 276 2.07 -2.10 -1.87
CA ASN A 276 2.36 -2.98 -0.73
C ASN A 276 1.10 -3.76 -0.33
N GLY A 277 1.18 -5.10 -0.40
CA GLY A 277 0.18 -5.99 0.20
C GLY A 277 0.29 -6.04 1.73
N THR A 278 -0.50 -6.89 2.38
CA THR A 278 -0.52 -6.98 3.85
C THR A 278 0.76 -7.64 4.39
N SER A 279 1.71 -6.81 4.84
CA SER A 279 3.10 -7.22 5.07
C SER A 279 3.64 -6.88 6.46
N GLY A 280 2.79 -6.42 7.37
CA GLY A 280 3.19 -5.95 8.71
C GLY A 280 3.98 -6.96 9.55
N ASP A 281 3.86 -8.26 9.24
CA ASP A 281 4.62 -9.35 9.87
C ASP A 281 5.46 -10.16 8.87
N ILE A 282 5.72 -9.63 7.67
CA ILE A 282 6.45 -10.31 6.58
C ILE A 282 7.76 -9.59 6.25
N ASN A 283 8.79 -10.32 5.83
CA ASN A 283 10.00 -9.78 5.21
C ASN A 283 10.59 -10.80 4.21
N ASN A 284 11.76 -10.49 3.64
CA ASN A 284 12.46 -11.39 2.70
C ASN A 284 13.55 -12.27 3.33
N ILE A 285 13.55 -12.43 4.65
CA ILE A 285 14.61 -13.14 5.37
C ILE A 285 14.12 -14.53 5.73
N ASN A 286 14.72 -15.54 5.12
CA ASN A 286 14.55 -16.91 5.58
C ASN A 286 15.35 -17.12 6.88
N PHE A 287 14.67 -17.09 8.02
CA PHE A 287 15.31 -17.25 9.32
C PHE A 287 15.81 -18.68 9.60
N ARG A 288 15.27 -19.71 8.92
CA ARG A 288 15.75 -21.09 9.06
C ARG A 288 16.99 -21.34 8.19
N GLN A 289 17.01 -20.78 6.99
CA GLN A 289 18.09 -20.93 6.02
C GLN A 289 18.63 -19.55 5.63
N PRO A 290 19.48 -18.94 6.49
CA PRO A 290 19.99 -17.60 6.25
C PRO A 290 20.81 -17.54 4.96
N ARG A 291 20.57 -16.50 4.16
CA ARG A 291 21.40 -16.17 3.00
C ARG A 291 22.74 -15.57 3.43
N GLY A 292 23.76 -15.76 2.59
CA GLY A 292 25.03 -15.04 2.72
C GLY A 292 24.89 -13.53 2.51
N ARG A 293 25.92 -12.77 2.90
CA ARG A 293 25.96 -11.32 2.69
C ARG A 293 25.92 -10.98 1.20
N LYS A 294 25.09 -10.00 0.85
CA LYS A 294 24.90 -9.47 -0.51
C LYS A 294 25.56 -8.10 -0.64
N LEU A 295 25.97 -7.72 -1.86
CA LEU A 295 26.38 -6.35 -2.16
C LEU A 295 25.17 -5.41 -2.12
N PRO A 296 25.37 -4.08 -1.97
CA PRO A 296 24.27 -3.12 -2.08
C PRO A 296 23.46 -3.35 -3.36
N TYR A 297 22.14 -3.26 -3.26
CA TYR A 297 21.16 -3.47 -4.33
C TYR A 297 21.07 -4.87 -4.94
N GLU A 298 21.97 -5.80 -4.61
CA GLU A 298 21.97 -7.13 -5.22
C GLU A 298 20.69 -7.92 -4.89
N GLN A 299 20.23 -7.89 -3.63
CA GLN A 299 18.99 -8.56 -3.23
C GLN A 299 17.76 -7.83 -3.80
N ILE A 300 17.76 -6.50 -3.83
CA ILE A 300 16.69 -5.67 -4.42
C ILE A 300 16.48 -6.08 -5.88
N ARG A 301 17.57 -6.14 -6.65
CA ARG A 301 17.53 -6.56 -8.06
C ARG A 301 16.98 -7.96 -8.22
N TYR A 302 17.54 -8.93 -7.49
CA TYR A 302 17.10 -10.33 -7.55
C TYR A 302 15.60 -10.49 -7.27
N VAL A 303 15.07 -9.87 -6.21
CA VAL A 303 13.65 -9.98 -5.85
C VAL A 303 12.77 -9.25 -6.86
N GLY A 304 13.11 -8.00 -7.21
CA GLY A 304 12.30 -7.19 -8.13
C GLY A 304 12.24 -7.77 -9.54
N GLU A 305 13.39 -8.23 -10.07
CA GLU A 305 13.48 -8.85 -11.40
C GLU A 305 12.69 -10.17 -11.46
N ASP A 306 12.83 -11.05 -10.45
CA ASP A 306 12.12 -12.33 -10.41
C ASP A 306 10.59 -12.17 -10.30
N VAL A 307 10.11 -11.27 -9.43
CA VAL A 307 8.68 -10.98 -9.30
C VAL A 307 8.12 -10.39 -10.60
N ALA A 308 8.86 -9.49 -11.27
CA ALA A 308 8.46 -8.93 -12.56
C ALA A 308 8.42 -10.00 -13.67
N ALA A 309 9.41 -10.88 -13.72
CA ALA A 309 9.47 -11.97 -14.70
C ALA A 309 8.30 -12.95 -14.54
N LYS A 310 7.89 -13.26 -13.31
CA LYS A 310 6.70 -14.10 -13.03
C LYS A 310 5.41 -13.46 -13.49
N VAL A 311 5.21 -12.18 -13.19
CA VAL A 311 4.04 -11.42 -13.68
C VAL A 311 4.04 -11.41 -15.21
N HIS A 312 5.16 -11.03 -15.83
CA HIS A 312 5.32 -11.00 -17.28
C HIS A 312 4.96 -12.34 -17.95
N SER A 313 5.49 -13.44 -17.41
CA SER A 313 5.27 -14.79 -17.97
C SER A 313 3.80 -15.22 -17.95
N SER A 314 2.98 -14.65 -17.07
CA SER A 314 1.55 -14.95 -16.98
C SER A 314 0.65 -14.09 -17.88
N LEU A 315 1.17 -13.00 -18.46
CA LEU A 315 0.36 -12.02 -19.20
C LEU A 315 -0.31 -12.62 -20.45
N GLY A 316 0.33 -13.59 -21.10
CA GLY A 316 -0.18 -14.22 -22.32
C GLY A 316 -1.45 -15.05 -22.13
N ASP A 317 -1.70 -15.54 -20.91
CA ASP A 317 -2.82 -16.44 -20.60
C ASP A 317 -4.04 -15.70 -20.02
N LEU A 318 -3.95 -14.38 -19.89
CA LEU A 318 -4.98 -13.57 -19.24
C LEU A 318 -6.22 -13.38 -20.11
N LYS A 319 -7.38 -13.33 -19.43
CA LYS A 319 -8.67 -13.06 -20.05
C LYS A 319 -9.03 -11.59 -19.92
N TYR A 320 -8.80 -10.84 -20.99
CA TYR A 320 -9.09 -9.41 -21.05
C TYR A 320 -10.58 -9.14 -21.27
N GLN A 321 -11.09 -8.14 -20.54
CA GLN A 321 -12.48 -7.70 -20.56
C GLN A 321 -12.56 -6.21 -20.91
N ARG A 322 -13.62 -5.84 -21.63
CA ARG A 322 -13.92 -4.46 -22.04
C ARG A 322 -15.16 -3.91 -21.38
N GLU A 323 -16.03 -4.79 -20.88
CA GLU A 323 -17.27 -4.41 -20.20
C GLU A 323 -17.09 -4.57 -18.70
N LEU A 324 -16.51 -3.53 -18.09
CA LEU A 324 -16.23 -3.50 -16.67
C LEU A 324 -17.17 -2.52 -15.98
N LYS A 325 -17.41 -2.76 -14.70
CA LYS A 325 -18.13 -1.82 -13.83
C LYS A 325 -17.16 -1.31 -12.80
N LEU A 326 -17.15 0.01 -12.65
CA LEU A 326 -16.33 0.68 -11.67
C LEU A 326 -17.21 1.20 -10.55
N ALA A 327 -16.80 0.96 -9.31
CA ALA A 327 -17.43 1.54 -8.14
C ALA A 327 -16.40 1.69 -7.02
N ALA A 328 -16.70 2.57 -6.07
CA ALA A 328 -15.88 2.76 -4.90
C ALA A 328 -16.75 3.01 -3.67
N ALA A 329 -16.26 2.57 -2.52
CA ALA A 329 -16.85 2.86 -1.22
C ALA A 329 -15.75 3.34 -0.28
N TYR A 330 -16.00 4.42 0.44
CA TYR A 330 -15.07 5.00 1.40
C TYR A 330 -15.80 5.21 2.73
N ARG A 331 -15.21 4.76 3.84
CA ARG A 331 -15.76 4.94 5.18
C ARG A 331 -14.65 5.36 6.15
N GLU A 332 -15.03 6.05 7.21
CA GLU A 332 -14.10 6.41 8.28
C GLU A 332 -14.63 5.88 9.63
N PRO A 333 -14.62 4.56 9.85
CA PRO A 333 -15.04 3.99 11.13
C PRO A 333 -14.24 4.60 12.28
N GLU A 334 -14.95 4.94 13.36
CA GLU A 334 -14.32 5.31 14.63
C GLU A 334 -13.69 4.07 15.27
N VAL A 335 -12.47 4.17 15.76
CA VAL A 335 -11.75 3.10 16.46
C VAL A 335 -11.20 3.61 17.79
N GLY A 336 -11.09 2.72 18.77
CA GLY A 336 -10.47 3.05 20.05
C GLY A 336 -8.94 3.10 19.94
N LEU A 337 -8.34 4.08 20.60
CA LEU A 337 -6.90 4.17 20.78
C LEU A 337 -6.50 3.51 22.10
N ARG A 338 -5.31 2.92 22.14
CA ARG A 338 -4.77 2.33 23.37
C ARG A 338 -4.34 3.43 24.33
N ARG A 339 -4.51 3.15 25.62
CA ARG A 339 -4.10 4.04 26.72
C ARG A 339 -3.06 3.31 27.57
N PRO A 340 -2.00 3.99 28.03
CA PRO A 340 -1.08 3.39 28.99
C PRO A 340 -1.78 3.14 30.32
N THR A 341 -1.41 2.05 31.01
CA THR A 341 -1.85 1.82 32.39
C THR A 341 -1.11 2.76 33.36
N PRO A 342 -1.58 2.94 34.61
CA PRO A 342 -0.85 3.71 35.62
C PRO A 342 0.58 3.21 35.84
N GLU A 343 0.80 1.90 35.79
CA GLU A 343 2.14 1.30 35.92
C GLU A 343 3.04 1.63 34.73
N GLN A 344 2.49 1.63 33.51
CA GLN A 344 3.24 2.02 32.31
C GLN A 344 3.60 3.52 32.32
N LEU A 345 2.71 4.37 32.83
CA LEU A 345 2.99 5.80 33.01
C LEU A 345 4.11 6.02 34.02
N ALA A 346 4.02 5.40 35.20
CA ALA A 346 5.05 5.50 36.23
C ALA A 346 6.41 4.97 35.72
N TRP A 347 6.41 3.84 35.01
CA TRP A 347 7.60 3.30 34.36
C TRP A 347 8.20 4.29 33.35
N ALA A 348 7.36 4.92 32.52
CA ALA A 348 7.82 5.86 31.50
C ALA A 348 8.43 7.11 32.14
N GLU A 349 7.78 7.70 33.14
CA GLU A 349 8.28 8.86 33.88
C GLU A 349 9.64 8.58 34.53
N GLN A 350 9.77 7.43 35.22
CA GLN A 350 11.03 7.02 35.83
C GLN A 350 12.13 6.80 34.78
N THR A 351 11.82 6.08 33.70
CA THR A 351 12.80 5.79 32.63
C THR A 351 13.31 7.07 31.97
N LEU A 352 12.46 8.10 31.82
CA LEU A 352 12.88 9.39 31.29
C LEU A 352 13.71 10.19 32.29
N ALA A 353 13.39 10.11 33.59
CA ALA A 353 14.17 10.75 34.65
C ALA A 353 15.59 10.14 34.78
N ASP A 354 15.72 8.83 34.57
CA ASP A 354 17.01 8.13 34.57
C ASP A 354 17.91 8.52 33.37
N GLY A 355 17.30 9.05 32.30
CA GLY A 355 17.98 9.49 31.09
C GLY A 355 18.28 8.36 30.10
N LYS A 356 18.56 8.73 28.84
CA LYS A 356 18.90 7.76 27.79
C LYS A 356 20.31 7.23 27.96
N LYS A 357 20.51 5.91 27.76
CA LYS A 357 21.84 5.28 27.76
C LYS A 357 22.63 5.59 26.49
N ASN A 358 21.94 5.68 25.35
CA ASN A 358 22.47 6.05 24.04
C ASN A 358 21.30 6.45 23.10
N ASP A 359 21.60 6.88 21.87
CA ASP A 359 20.57 7.33 20.92
C ASP A 359 19.62 6.24 20.42
N ARG A 360 19.95 4.96 20.65
CA ARG A 360 19.14 3.79 20.28
C ARG A 360 18.56 3.08 21.51
N ASP A 361 18.51 3.75 22.66
CA ASP A 361 17.90 3.21 23.88
C ASP A 361 16.39 3.02 23.68
N LEU A 362 15.98 1.78 23.41
CA LEU A 362 14.58 1.46 23.17
C LEU A 362 13.69 1.75 24.37
N SER A 363 14.16 1.49 25.60
CA SER A 363 13.36 1.78 26.80
C SER A 363 13.06 3.27 26.90
N TYR A 364 14.06 4.13 26.66
CA TYR A 364 13.87 5.58 26.63
C TYR A 364 12.91 6.00 25.51
N ILE A 365 13.07 5.48 24.29
CA ILE A 365 12.19 5.78 23.15
C ILE A 365 10.74 5.37 23.46
N TYR A 366 10.53 4.17 24.02
CA TYR A 366 9.18 3.69 24.37
C TYR A 366 8.59 4.40 25.57
N ALA A 367 9.39 4.91 26.50
CA ALA A 367 8.91 5.79 27.56
C ALA A 367 8.34 7.10 26.97
N GLN A 368 9.05 7.73 26.01
CA GLN A 368 8.53 8.91 25.30
C GLN A 368 7.21 8.60 24.56
N ARG A 369 7.17 7.49 23.83
CA ARG A 369 5.96 7.05 23.11
C ARG A 369 4.79 6.75 24.07
N THR A 370 5.07 6.22 25.25
CA THR A 370 4.06 5.94 26.27
C THR A 370 3.41 7.22 26.78
N LEU A 371 4.19 8.26 27.09
CA LEU A 371 3.64 9.57 27.46
C LEU A 371 2.89 10.23 26.31
N GLN A 372 3.37 10.09 25.07
CA GLN A 372 2.66 10.59 23.89
C GLN A 372 1.28 9.92 23.72
N MET A 373 1.20 8.59 23.91
CA MET A 373 -0.07 7.85 23.88
C MET A 373 -1.04 8.27 25.01
N ALA A 374 -0.54 8.74 26.15
CA ALA A 374 -1.38 9.29 27.23
C ALA A 374 -2.09 10.59 26.83
N ALA A 375 -1.49 11.35 25.91
CA ALA A 375 -2.04 12.60 25.39
C ALA A 375 -2.98 12.42 24.18
N TYR A 376 -3.10 11.20 23.64
CA TYR A 376 -4.02 10.90 22.55
C TYR A 376 -5.49 11.06 22.98
N PRO A 377 -6.43 11.27 22.03
CA PRO A 377 -7.85 11.10 22.31
C PRO A 377 -8.20 9.63 22.61
N GLU A 378 -9.41 9.37 23.13
CA GLU A 378 -9.89 8.00 23.37
C GLU A 378 -10.17 7.26 22.07
N THR A 379 -10.67 7.97 21.06
CA THR A 379 -11.02 7.45 19.75
C THR A 379 -10.41 8.29 18.62
N THR A 380 -10.35 7.71 17.42
CA THR A 380 -10.04 8.42 16.18
C THR A 380 -10.78 7.79 15.02
N THR A 381 -10.90 8.48 13.90
CA THR A 381 -11.44 7.90 12.66
C THR A 381 -10.31 7.43 11.75
N VAL A 382 -10.54 6.27 11.12
CA VAL A 382 -9.56 5.61 10.27
C VAL A 382 -10.18 5.41 8.90
N PRO A 383 -9.56 5.89 7.81
CA PRO A 383 -10.10 5.69 6.47
C PRO A 383 -9.95 4.23 6.04
N VAL A 384 -11.06 3.59 5.64
CA VAL A 384 -11.06 2.34 4.88
C VAL A 384 -11.70 2.59 3.52
N HIS A 385 -11.11 1.99 2.49
CA HIS A 385 -11.50 2.24 1.11
C HIS A 385 -11.55 0.91 0.35
N LEU A 386 -12.62 0.71 -0.41
CA LEU A 386 -12.83 -0.44 -1.27
C LEU A 386 -13.09 0.04 -2.71
N LEU A 387 -12.33 -0.50 -3.66
CA LEU A 387 -12.60 -0.33 -5.09
C LEU A 387 -13.18 -1.61 -5.69
N ARG A 388 -14.14 -1.47 -6.59
CA ARG A 388 -14.62 -2.52 -7.50
C ARG A 388 -14.17 -2.19 -8.91
N ILE A 389 -13.51 -3.14 -9.56
CA ILE A 389 -13.13 -3.09 -10.98
C ILE A 389 -13.59 -4.40 -11.62
N GLY A 390 -14.78 -4.39 -12.23
CA GLY A 390 -15.40 -5.61 -12.76
C GLY A 390 -15.75 -6.60 -11.65
N ASP A 391 -15.09 -7.75 -11.68
CA ASP A 391 -15.18 -8.86 -10.72
C ASP A 391 -14.06 -8.83 -9.65
N VAL A 392 -13.20 -7.80 -9.69
CA VAL A 392 -12.11 -7.59 -8.73
C VAL A 392 -12.52 -6.57 -7.67
N SER A 393 -12.20 -6.89 -6.40
CA SER A 393 -12.24 -5.94 -5.29
C SER A 393 -10.85 -5.67 -4.70
N ILE A 394 -10.53 -4.41 -4.47
CA ILE A 394 -9.30 -3.98 -3.76
C ILE A 394 -9.72 -3.32 -2.45
N GLY A 395 -9.43 -3.98 -1.33
CA GLY A 395 -9.65 -3.44 0.02
C GLY A 395 -8.40 -2.75 0.56
N THR A 396 -8.56 -1.74 1.41
CA THR A 396 -7.41 -1.02 1.96
C THR A 396 -7.56 -0.60 3.42
N MET A 397 -6.40 -0.48 4.09
CA MET A 397 -6.29 0.05 5.44
C MET A 397 -5.02 0.91 5.59
N PRO A 398 -5.00 1.92 6.47
CA PRO A 398 -3.90 2.87 6.61
C PRO A 398 -2.87 2.41 7.66
N PHE A 399 -2.53 1.12 7.67
CA PHE A 399 -1.63 0.51 8.66
C PHE A 399 -0.59 -0.39 7.99
N GLU A 400 0.39 -0.84 8.76
CA GLU A 400 1.15 -2.06 8.48
C GLU A 400 0.31 -3.26 8.97
N VAL A 401 -0.44 -3.86 8.03
CA VAL A 401 -1.47 -4.87 8.29
C VAL A 401 -0.86 -6.25 8.28
N PHE A 402 -1.23 -7.10 9.25
CA PHE A 402 -0.73 -8.48 9.28
C PHE A 402 -1.29 -9.30 8.13
N CYS A 403 -0.45 -10.21 7.62
CA CYS A 403 -0.74 -11.03 6.45
C CYS A 403 -2.07 -11.80 6.56
N GLU A 404 -2.37 -12.33 7.74
CA GLU A 404 -3.60 -13.10 7.97
C GLU A 404 -4.89 -12.30 7.78
N THR A 405 -4.88 -10.99 8.07
CA THR A 405 -6.04 -10.11 7.80
C THR A 405 -6.29 -10.00 6.30
N GLY A 406 -5.22 -9.88 5.50
CA GLY A 406 -5.31 -9.88 4.05
C GLY A 406 -5.85 -11.21 3.51
N LEU A 407 -5.35 -12.33 4.01
CA LEU A 407 -5.85 -13.66 3.66
C LEU A 407 -7.32 -13.85 4.04
N ASP A 408 -7.74 -13.35 5.21
CA ASP A 408 -9.14 -13.44 5.63
C ASP A 408 -10.06 -12.61 4.71
N PHE A 409 -9.66 -11.39 4.35
CA PHE A 409 -10.36 -10.58 3.35
C PHE A 409 -10.47 -11.31 2.00
N LYS A 410 -9.37 -11.89 1.50
CA LYS A 410 -9.38 -12.67 0.25
C LYS A 410 -10.40 -13.82 0.32
N SER A 411 -10.47 -14.52 1.44
CA SER A 411 -11.30 -15.71 1.60
C SER A 411 -12.79 -15.41 1.81
N ARG A 412 -13.10 -14.28 2.45
CA ARG A 412 -14.47 -13.90 2.83
C ARG A 412 -15.10 -12.87 1.89
N SER A 413 -14.31 -12.26 0.99
CA SER A 413 -14.84 -11.30 0.03
C SER A 413 -15.89 -11.95 -0.87
N PRO A 414 -17.01 -11.26 -1.15
CA PRO A 414 -18.02 -11.76 -2.08
C PRO A 414 -17.60 -11.64 -3.56
N PHE A 415 -16.48 -10.98 -3.85
CA PHE A 415 -15.94 -10.88 -5.21
C PHE A 415 -15.14 -12.13 -5.59
N GLN A 416 -15.16 -12.48 -6.88
CA GLN A 416 -14.38 -13.61 -7.42
C GLN A 416 -12.88 -13.40 -7.19
N HIS A 417 -12.43 -12.16 -7.31
CA HIS A 417 -11.04 -11.78 -7.12
C HIS A 417 -10.97 -10.68 -6.06
N ALA A 418 -10.20 -10.90 -5.01
CA ALA A 418 -10.02 -9.93 -3.95
C ALA A 418 -8.56 -9.90 -3.49
N PHE A 419 -8.07 -8.72 -3.15
CA PHE A 419 -6.79 -8.54 -2.47
C PHE A 419 -6.78 -7.21 -1.72
N MET A 420 -5.81 -7.06 -0.82
CA MET A 420 -5.65 -5.86 -0.02
C MET A 420 -4.37 -5.09 -0.38
N VAL A 421 -4.45 -3.78 -0.26
CA VAL A 421 -3.32 -2.86 -0.28
C VAL A 421 -3.28 -2.12 1.05
N GLU A 422 -2.14 -2.20 1.73
CA GLU A 422 -1.93 -1.53 3.01
C GLU A 422 -1.34 -0.12 2.82
N LEU A 423 -1.17 0.63 3.91
CA LEU A 423 -0.58 1.98 3.89
C LEU A 423 -1.29 2.93 2.91
N ALA A 424 -2.60 2.76 2.77
CA ALA A 424 -3.44 3.61 1.93
C ALA A 424 -4.07 4.74 2.75
N HIS A 425 -4.08 5.96 2.22
CA HIS A 425 -4.71 7.15 2.81
C HIS A 425 -4.18 7.63 4.17
N GLY A 426 -3.20 6.96 4.76
CA GLY A 426 -2.62 7.35 6.03
C GLY A 426 -1.62 6.33 6.57
N TYR A 427 -1.04 6.65 7.73
CA TYR A 427 -0.12 5.79 8.46
C TYR A 427 -0.45 5.78 9.95
N TYR A 428 -1.09 4.70 10.41
CA TYR A 428 -1.61 4.54 11.77
C TYR A 428 -0.81 3.52 12.60
N GLY A 429 0.36 3.11 12.09
CA GLY A 429 1.29 2.17 12.73
C GLY A 429 0.92 0.73 12.37
N TYR A 430 1.25 -0.21 13.26
CA TYR A 430 0.95 -1.63 13.06
C TYR A 430 -0.51 -1.97 13.40
N LEU A 431 -1.05 -2.94 12.68
CA LEU A 431 -2.38 -3.51 12.91
C LEU A 431 -2.33 -5.04 13.05
N PRO A 432 -1.81 -5.56 14.19
CA PRO A 432 -1.87 -6.98 14.51
C PRO A 432 -3.30 -7.44 14.82
N THR A 433 -3.57 -8.74 14.67
CA THR A 433 -4.83 -9.35 15.12
C THR A 433 -4.85 -9.57 16.63
N PRO A 434 -6.04 -9.74 17.26
CA PRO A 434 -6.14 -9.91 18.71
C PRO A 434 -5.27 -11.04 19.29
N ARG A 435 -5.06 -12.12 18.54
CA ARG A 435 -4.19 -13.23 18.99
C ARG A 435 -2.73 -12.78 19.14
N HIS A 436 -2.23 -11.88 18.29
CA HIS A 436 -0.84 -11.42 18.36
C HIS A 436 -0.60 -10.51 19.55
N HIS A 437 -1.59 -9.75 19.99
CA HIS A 437 -1.50 -8.99 21.24
C HIS A 437 -1.23 -9.87 22.46
N LYS A 438 -1.77 -11.11 22.48
CA LYS A 438 -1.50 -12.09 23.55
C LYS A 438 -0.07 -12.64 23.50
N LEU A 439 0.53 -12.67 22.32
CA LEU A 439 1.91 -13.13 22.10
C LEU A 439 2.96 -12.05 22.42
N GLY A 440 2.59 -10.76 22.35
CA GLY A 440 3.52 -9.65 22.49
C GLY A 440 4.39 -9.43 21.24
N GLY A 441 5.57 -8.86 21.44
CA GLY A 441 6.54 -8.57 20.37
C GLY A 441 6.34 -7.20 19.71
N TYR A 442 7.36 -6.72 19.01
CA TYR A 442 7.51 -5.33 18.54
C TYR A 442 6.24 -4.68 17.99
N GLU A 443 5.57 -5.34 17.05
CA GLU A 443 4.41 -4.84 16.33
C GLU A 443 3.20 -4.60 17.26
N THR A 444 3.19 -5.18 18.46
CA THR A 444 2.10 -5.08 19.45
C THR A 444 2.41 -4.10 20.59
N TRP A 445 3.64 -3.59 20.68
CA TRP A 445 4.06 -2.70 21.76
C TRP A 445 3.33 -1.35 21.69
N LEU A 446 3.03 -0.78 22.87
CA LEU A 446 2.35 0.51 22.97
C LEU A 446 3.18 1.60 22.29
N GLY A 447 2.54 2.38 21.41
CA GLY A 447 3.21 3.40 20.58
C GLY A 447 3.76 2.90 19.24
N THR A 448 3.84 1.58 19.04
CA THR A 448 4.06 0.95 17.72
C THR A 448 2.73 0.48 17.12
N CYS A 449 1.92 -0.23 17.93
CA CYS A 449 0.49 -0.38 17.70
C CYS A 449 -0.26 0.63 18.58
N ARG A 450 -1.01 1.52 17.93
CA ARG A 450 -1.69 2.65 18.57
C ARG A 450 -3.17 2.39 18.84
N VAL A 451 -3.80 1.54 18.05
CA VAL A 451 -5.23 1.21 18.13
C VAL A 451 -5.49 -0.01 19.03
N GLN A 452 -6.72 -0.15 19.53
CA GLN A 452 -7.13 -1.26 20.39
C GLN A 452 -7.02 -2.63 19.70
N PRO A 453 -6.82 -3.73 20.45
CA PRO A 453 -6.57 -5.05 19.89
C PRO A 453 -7.59 -5.54 18.86
N GLU A 454 -8.87 -5.22 19.05
CA GLU A 454 -9.99 -5.66 18.22
C GLU A 454 -10.14 -4.81 16.94
N THR A 455 -9.29 -3.81 16.73
CA THR A 455 -9.43 -2.87 15.61
C THR A 455 -9.25 -3.56 14.25
N SER A 456 -8.35 -4.53 14.14
CA SER A 456 -8.14 -5.30 12.90
C SER A 456 -9.41 -6.01 12.43
N GLU A 457 -10.11 -6.68 13.35
CA GLU A 457 -11.39 -7.35 13.08
C GLU A 457 -12.47 -6.35 12.69
N LYS A 458 -12.62 -5.25 13.46
CA LYS A 458 -13.62 -4.21 13.16
C LYS A 458 -13.46 -3.61 11.76
N LEU A 459 -12.22 -3.29 11.37
CA LEU A 459 -11.95 -2.71 10.05
C LEU A 459 -12.16 -3.74 8.93
N LEU A 460 -11.82 -5.01 9.17
CA LEU A 460 -12.06 -6.08 8.22
C LEU A 460 -13.55 -6.30 7.97
N GLU A 461 -14.36 -6.38 9.03
CA GLU A 461 -15.82 -6.49 8.90
C GLU A 461 -16.40 -5.30 8.13
N THR A 462 -15.91 -4.09 8.41
CA THR A 462 -16.33 -2.88 7.67
C THR A 462 -16.05 -3.01 6.17
N LEU A 463 -14.86 -3.51 5.78
CA LEU A 463 -14.52 -3.74 4.37
C LEU A 463 -15.37 -4.83 3.71
N LEU A 464 -15.69 -5.91 4.44
CA LEU A 464 -16.53 -6.99 3.94
C LEU A 464 -17.98 -6.54 3.74
N GLU A 465 -18.51 -5.71 4.63
CA GLU A 465 -19.81 -5.06 4.46
C GLU A 465 -19.82 -4.16 3.21
N MET A 466 -18.81 -3.31 3.05
CA MET A 466 -18.64 -2.48 1.86
C MET A 466 -18.57 -3.33 0.58
N ALA A 467 -17.91 -4.49 0.64
CA ALA A 467 -17.80 -5.39 -0.50
C ALA A 467 -19.14 -6.02 -0.86
N ALA A 468 -19.92 -6.45 0.14
CA ALA A 468 -21.26 -6.97 -0.06
C ALA A 468 -22.22 -5.90 -0.63
N GLU A 469 -22.04 -4.63 -0.27
CA GLU A 469 -22.80 -3.51 -0.85
C GLU A 469 -22.42 -3.26 -2.30
N LEU A 470 -21.12 -3.12 -2.61
CA LEU A 470 -20.65 -2.87 -3.97
C LEU A 470 -20.95 -4.03 -4.94
N GLN A 471 -20.94 -5.28 -4.46
CA GLN A 471 -21.27 -6.45 -5.29
C GLN A 471 -22.74 -6.41 -5.77
N LYS A 472 -23.65 -5.89 -4.94
CA LYS A 472 -25.08 -5.77 -5.26
C LYS A 472 -25.38 -4.61 -6.21
N GLN A 473 -24.44 -3.70 -6.43
CA GLN A 473 -24.65 -2.58 -7.33
C GLN A 473 -24.74 -3.06 -8.78
N PRO A 474 -25.74 -2.54 -9.53
CA PRO A 474 -26.20 -3.08 -10.80
C PRO A 474 -25.26 -2.89 -11.96
#